data_AF-A0A370I9S9-F1
#
_entry.id   AF-A0A370I9S9-F1
#
_cell.length_a   1.000
_cell.length_b   1.000
_cell.length_c   1.000
_cell.angle_alpha   90.00
_cell.angle_beta   90.00
_cell.angle_gamma   90.00
#
_symmetry.space_group_name_H-M   'P 1'
#
loop_
_entity.id
_entity.type
_entity.pdbx_description
1 polymer ?
#
loop_
_entity_poly.entity_id
_entity_poly.type
_entity_poly.pdbx_seq_one_letter_code
_entity_poly.pdbx_strand_id
1 'polypeptide(L)'
;MATIGQLRAALAILRGEIEQVTEQVWRREMSGADAPGVEHAMLAGLLYRLLGADLRRALSQAPDVASLSDRARAAGPGAVELSEEDPSAQAHFEAYWLTDRIAQLYDSADQVPPPLAAAAYTAEATRTLLRIHYDQSRGTRPEDGYAYWETILEQLDRARTLARTAHAAAETAPQIRIPATMVRPRAT
;
A
#
# COMPACT_ATOMS: atom_id res chain seq x y z
N MET A 1 -15.09 10.85 11.77
CA MET A 1 -14.19 11.33 10.67
C MET A 1 -13.71 12.77 10.88
N ALA A 2 -12.51 13.10 10.38
CA ALA A 2 -11.96 14.47 10.42
C ALA A 2 -12.59 15.39 9.36
N THR A 3 -12.70 16.69 9.63
CA THR A 3 -13.21 17.69 8.69
C THR A 3 -12.08 18.29 7.84
N ILE A 4 -12.41 18.95 6.72
CA ILE A 4 -11.43 19.69 5.88
C ILE A 4 -10.63 20.69 6.73
N GLY A 5 -11.28 21.39 7.65
CA GLY A 5 -10.61 22.33 8.56
C GLY A 5 -9.61 21.63 9.50
N GLN A 6 -9.97 20.48 10.06
CA GLN A 6 -9.07 19.68 10.90
C GLN A 6 -7.88 19.14 10.10
N LEU A 7 -8.09 18.68 8.87
CA LEU A 7 -7.01 18.22 7.99
C LEU A 7 -6.04 19.35 7.62
N ARG A 8 -6.56 20.53 7.24
CA ARG A 8 -5.72 21.72 6.99
C ARG A 8 -4.92 22.13 8.22
N ALA A 9 -5.54 22.14 9.40
CA ALA A 9 -4.86 22.47 10.65
C ALA A 9 -3.73 21.47 10.99
N ALA A 10 -3.99 20.17 10.86
CA ALA A 10 -2.98 19.13 11.08
C ALA A 10 -1.81 19.27 10.09
N LEU A 11 -2.10 19.49 8.81
CA LEU A 11 -1.09 19.71 7.79
C LEU A 11 -0.27 20.98 8.05
N ALA A 12 -0.88 22.05 8.55
CA ALA A 12 -0.18 23.29 8.88
C ALA A 12 0.83 23.06 10.02
N ILE A 13 0.44 22.30 11.05
CA ILE A 13 1.32 21.91 12.16
C ILE A 13 2.50 21.06 11.64
N LEU A 14 2.22 20.13 10.73
CA LEU A 14 3.22 19.24 10.13
C LEU A 14 4.03 19.90 9.00
N ARG A 15 3.82 21.20 8.73
CA ARG A 15 4.43 21.96 7.64
C ARG A 15 4.25 21.30 6.26
N GLY A 16 3.09 20.69 6.03
CA GLY A 16 2.71 20.13 4.73
C GLY A 16 2.43 21.23 3.70
N GLU A 17 2.74 20.96 2.43
CA GLU A 17 2.52 21.87 1.30
C GLU A 17 1.03 21.94 0.91
N ILE A 18 0.22 22.65 1.71
CA ILE A 18 -1.25 22.77 1.51
C ILE A 18 -1.58 23.58 0.24
N GLU A 19 -0.71 24.51 -0.16
CA GLU A 19 -0.94 25.43 -1.28
C GLU A 19 -1.12 24.71 -2.63
N GLN A 20 -0.33 23.64 -2.86
CA GLN A 20 -0.46 22.82 -4.07
C GLN A 20 -1.78 22.05 -4.12
N VAL A 21 -2.32 21.66 -2.96
CA VAL A 21 -3.64 20.99 -2.88
C VAL A 21 -4.74 21.98 -3.27
N THR A 22 -4.69 23.20 -2.73
CA THR A 22 -5.65 24.27 -3.05
C THR A 22 -5.67 24.58 -4.54
N GLU A 23 -4.50 24.69 -5.19
CA GLU A 23 -4.41 24.99 -6.62
C GLU A 23 -4.97 23.87 -7.52
N GLN A 24 -4.75 22.60 -7.15
CA GLN A 24 -5.29 21.45 -7.89
C GLN A 24 -6.81 21.29 -7.70
N VAL A 25 -7.33 21.58 -6.51
CA VAL A 25 -8.78 21.61 -6.25
C VAL A 25 -9.43 22.70 -7.09
N TRP A 26 -8.85 23.90 -7.13
CA TRP A 26 -9.37 25.02 -7.93
C TRP A 26 -9.49 24.68 -9.42
N ARG A 27 -8.49 24.00 -9.98
CA ARG A 27 -8.54 23.51 -11.37
C ARG A 27 -9.64 22.47 -11.63
N ARG A 28 -9.99 21.67 -10.62
CA ARG A 28 -11.03 20.62 -10.71
C ARG A 28 -12.44 21.14 -10.43
N GLU A 29 -12.59 22.18 -9.60
CA GLU A 29 -13.86 22.91 -9.42
C GLU A 29 -14.39 23.44 -10.76
N MET A 30 -13.51 23.94 -11.61
CA MET A 30 -13.85 24.42 -12.96
C MET A 30 -14.37 23.31 -13.90
N SER A 31 -14.21 22.03 -13.53
CA SER A 31 -14.67 20.86 -14.30
C SER A 31 -15.99 20.25 -13.81
N GLY A 32 -16.59 20.80 -12.75
CA GLY A 32 -17.89 20.32 -12.22
C GLY A 32 -17.80 19.03 -11.37
N ALA A 33 -16.62 18.68 -10.89
CA ALA A 33 -16.41 17.55 -9.98
C ALA A 33 -16.91 17.85 -8.54
N ASP A 34 -17.12 16.81 -7.72
CA ASP A 34 -17.36 16.90 -6.27
C ASP A 34 -16.13 17.51 -5.56
N ALA A 35 -16.02 18.83 -5.63
CA ALA A 35 -14.86 19.56 -5.17
C ALA A 35 -14.60 19.41 -3.66
N PRO A 36 -15.63 19.47 -2.77
CA PRO A 36 -15.42 19.23 -1.35
C PRO A 36 -14.91 17.81 -1.04
N GLY A 37 -15.46 16.78 -1.69
CA GLY A 37 -15.01 15.40 -1.52
C GLY A 37 -13.59 15.19 -2.03
N VAL A 38 -13.27 15.75 -3.19
CA VAL A 38 -11.92 15.71 -3.77
C VAL A 38 -10.91 16.45 -2.89
N GLU A 39 -11.24 17.65 -2.40
CA GLU A 39 -10.38 18.39 -1.48
C GLU A 39 -10.09 17.57 -0.23
N HIS A 40 -11.14 17.02 0.40
CA HIS A 40 -10.98 16.18 1.58
C HIS A 40 -10.02 15.02 1.28
N ALA A 41 -10.24 14.29 0.20
CA ALA A 41 -9.40 13.15 -0.19
C ALA A 41 -7.94 13.56 -0.46
N MET A 42 -7.72 14.72 -1.07
CA MET A 42 -6.36 15.22 -1.34
C MET A 42 -5.63 15.63 -0.07
N LEU A 43 -6.30 16.32 0.86
CA LEU A 43 -5.73 16.69 2.16
C LEU A 43 -5.45 15.45 3.01
N ALA A 44 -6.40 14.53 3.12
CA ALA A 44 -6.22 13.27 3.82
C ALA A 44 -5.08 12.44 3.21
N GLY A 45 -5.01 12.38 1.87
CA GLY A 45 -3.93 11.70 1.15
C GLY A 45 -2.56 12.36 1.34
N LEU A 46 -2.47 13.68 1.44
CA LEU A 46 -1.22 14.37 1.80
C LEU A 46 -0.79 14.03 3.23
N LEU A 47 -1.73 14.07 4.18
CA LEU A 47 -1.45 13.71 5.58
C LEU A 47 -0.97 12.26 5.69
N TYR A 48 -1.66 11.34 5.00
CA TYR A 48 -1.27 9.92 4.92
C TYR A 48 0.16 9.76 4.39
N ARG A 49 0.54 10.48 3.31
CA ARG A 49 1.90 10.42 2.75
C ARG A 49 2.96 10.97 3.71
N LEU A 50 2.68 12.07 4.43
CA LEU A 50 3.60 12.64 5.41
C LEU A 50 3.84 11.69 6.59
N LEU A 51 2.75 11.18 7.19
CA LEU A 51 2.84 10.21 8.27
C LEU A 51 3.47 8.89 7.81
N GLY A 52 3.15 8.43 6.60
CA GLY A 52 3.78 7.26 5.99
C GLY A 52 5.28 7.44 5.75
N ALA A 53 5.72 8.64 5.39
CA ALA A 53 7.16 8.94 5.26
C ALA A 53 7.89 8.90 6.60
N ASP A 54 7.25 9.39 7.67
CA ASP A 54 7.81 9.31 9.02
C ASP A 54 7.81 7.88 9.56
N LEU A 55 6.71 7.14 9.37
CA LEU A 55 6.62 5.72 9.71
C LEU A 55 7.72 4.91 8.99
N ARG A 56 7.89 5.11 7.68
CA ARG A 56 8.97 4.47 6.92
C ARG A 56 10.35 4.80 7.50
N ARG A 57 10.58 6.05 7.94
CA ARG A 57 11.83 6.43 8.61
C ARG A 57 12.00 5.66 9.92
N ALA A 58 10.97 5.63 10.76
CA ALA A 58 10.97 4.89 12.02
C ALA A 58 11.24 3.38 11.82
N LEU A 59 10.68 2.77 10.77
CA LEU A 59 10.95 1.38 10.40
C LEU A 59 12.39 1.19 9.90
N SER A 60 12.87 2.06 9.00
CA SER A 60 14.22 1.95 8.41
C SER A 60 15.36 2.13 9.40
N GLN A 61 15.09 2.78 10.54
CA GLN A 61 16.05 2.97 11.63
C GLN A 61 16.07 1.80 12.62
N ALA A 62 15.45 0.67 12.31
CA ALA A 62 15.53 -0.52 13.15
C ALA A 62 16.96 -1.10 13.11
N PRO A 63 17.55 -1.46 14.27
CA PRO A 63 18.92 -1.98 14.32
C PRO A 63 19.06 -3.38 13.71
N ASP A 64 17.97 -4.15 13.65
CA ASP A 64 17.93 -5.51 13.13
C ASP A 64 16.53 -5.89 12.62
N VAL A 65 16.43 -7.08 12.00
CA VAL A 65 15.19 -7.59 11.39
C VAL A 65 14.09 -7.89 12.42
N ALA A 66 14.46 -8.30 13.64
CA ALA A 66 13.50 -8.56 14.70
C ALA A 66 12.85 -7.25 15.16
N SER A 67 13.67 -6.24 15.43
CA SER A 67 13.26 -4.87 15.77
C SER A 67 12.42 -4.24 14.67
N LEU A 68 12.76 -4.48 13.39
CA LEU A 68 11.96 -4.02 12.25
C LEU A 68 10.56 -4.66 12.30
N SER A 69 10.50 -5.97 12.51
CA SER A 69 9.25 -6.73 12.58
C SER A 69 8.36 -6.27 13.74
N ASP A 70 8.95 -6.00 14.90
CA ASP A 70 8.22 -5.51 16.07
C ASP A 70 7.70 -4.07 15.86
N ARG A 71 8.50 -3.18 15.28
CA ARG A 71 8.02 -1.83 14.91
C ARG A 71 6.92 -1.89 13.85
N ALA A 72 7.05 -2.77 12.86
CA ALA A 72 6.03 -2.97 11.84
C ALA A 72 4.72 -3.50 12.44
N ARG A 73 4.80 -4.44 13.39
CA ARG A 73 3.62 -4.94 14.10
C ARG A 73 2.95 -3.84 14.93
N ALA A 74 3.73 -3.02 15.63
CA ALA A 74 3.22 -1.93 16.45
C ALA A 74 2.58 -0.79 15.63
N ALA A 75 3.02 -0.62 14.38
CA ALA A 75 2.47 0.36 13.46
C ALA A 75 1.37 -0.19 12.53
N GLY A 76 1.04 -1.48 12.66
CA GLY A 76 0.03 -2.12 11.83
C GLY A 76 -1.37 -1.55 12.08
N PRO A 77 -2.28 -1.57 11.09
CA PRO A 77 -3.64 -1.06 11.24
C PRO A 77 -4.39 -1.63 12.46
N GLY A 78 -4.21 -2.92 12.75
CA GLY A 78 -4.83 -3.60 13.90
C GLY A 78 -4.10 -3.45 15.24
N ALA A 79 -3.06 -2.61 15.35
CA ALA A 79 -2.31 -2.43 16.60
C ALA A 79 -3.09 -1.62 17.64
N VAL A 80 -3.99 -0.74 17.21
CA VAL A 80 -4.88 0.06 18.05
C VAL A 80 -6.27 0.01 17.45
N GLU A 81 -7.24 -0.49 18.20
CA GLU A 81 -8.63 -0.54 17.73
C GLU A 81 -9.22 0.89 17.67
N LEU A 82 -9.80 1.23 16.52
CA LEU A 82 -10.56 2.45 16.31
C LEU A 82 -12.05 2.11 16.22
N SER A 83 -12.90 2.82 16.97
CA SER A 83 -14.33 2.46 17.14
C SER A 83 -15.20 2.56 15.88
N GLU A 84 -14.66 3.06 14.77
CA GLU A 84 -15.37 3.27 13.51
C GLU A 84 -14.62 2.66 12.31
N GLU A 85 -13.61 1.82 12.55
CA GLU A 85 -12.86 1.20 11.46
C GLU A 85 -13.63 0.03 10.85
N ASP A 86 -13.76 0.03 9.52
CA ASP A 86 -14.17 -1.13 8.74
C ASP A 86 -12.91 -1.80 8.19
N PRO A 87 -12.47 -2.94 8.76
CA PRO A 87 -11.26 -3.62 8.33
C PRO A 87 -11.31 -4.06 6.86
N SER A 88 -12.51 -4.33 6.33
CA SER A 88 -12.69 -4.71 4.91
C SER A 88 -12.43 -3.51 4.00
N ALA A 89 -12.96 -2.34 4.36
CA ALA A 89 -12.72 -1.10 3.62
C ALA A 89 -11.24 -0.70 3.67
N GLN A 90 -10.59 -0.84 4.83
CA GLN A 90 -9.16 -0.57 5.00
C GLN A 90 -8.31 -1.51 4.12
N ALA A 91 -8.56 -2.81 4.17
CA ALA A 91 -7.84 -3.79 3.34
C ALA A 91 -8.04 -3.55 1.84
N HIS A 92 -9.24 -3.14 1.42
CA HIS A 92 -9.51 -2.79 0.02
C HIS A 92 -8.70 -1.56 -0.42
N PHE A 93 -8.65 -0.54 0.44
CA PHE A 93 -7.87 0.68 0.19
C PHE A 93 -6.36 0.38 0.09
N GLU A 94 -5.82 -0.43 1.00
CA GLU A 94 -4.40 -0.81 0.99
C GLU A 94 -4.03 -1.64 -0.23
N ALA A 95 -4.88 -2.59 -0.63
CA ALA A 95 -4.68 -3.38 -1.84
C ALA A 95 -4.67 -2.50 -3.09
N TYR A 96 -5.60 -1.54 -3.19
CA TYR A 96 -5.62 -0.57 -4.28
C TYR A 96 -4.31 0.25 -4.35
N TRP A 97 -3.87 0.80 -3.22
CA TRP A 97 -2.65 1.61 -3.17
C TRP A 97 -1.38 0.81 -3.48
N LEU A 98 -1.31 -0.46 -3.10
CA LEU A 98 -0.17 -1.32 -3.43
C LEU A 98 -0.07 -1.51 -4.95
N THR A 99 -1.17 -1.87 -5.60
CA THR A 99 -1.22 -2.06 -7.06
C THR A 99 -0.86 -0.77 -7.80
N ASP A 100 -1.44 0.36 -7.40
CA ASP A 100 -1.16 1.68 -7.99
C ASP A 100 0.32 2.09 -7.79
N ARG A 101 0.87 1.85 -6.59
CA ARG A 101 2.28 2.16 -6.31
C ARG A 101 3.23 1.33 -7.17
N ILE A 102 2.94 0.05 -7.37
CA ILE A 102 3.76 -0.82 -8.23
C ILE A 102 3.69 -0.31 -9.69
N ALA A 103 2.51 0.07 -10.17
CA ALA A 103 2.37 0.66 -11.51
C ALA A 103 3.15 1.98 -11.67
N GLN A 104 3.25 2.80 -10.63
CA GLN A 104 4.05 4.04 -10.67
C GLN A 104 5.56 3.79 -10.65
N LEU A 105 6.02 2.66 -10.11
CA LEU A 105 7.44 2.32 -10.05
C LEU A 105 7.98 1.76 -11.37
N TYR A 106 7.10 1.28 -12.24
CA TYR A 106 7.46 0.59 -13.48
C TYR A 106 6.62 1.12 -14.64
N ASP A 107 7.29 1.69 -15.65
CA ASP A 107 6.63 2.30 -16.82
C ASP A 107 5.81 1.30 -17.64
N SER A 108 6.10 -0.01 -17.52
CA SER A 108 5.29 -1.07 -18.12
C SER A 108 5.22 -2.32 -17.24
N ALA A 109 4.15 -3.09 -17.40
CA ALA A 109 3.93 -4.34 -16.66
C ALA A 109 5.06 -5.37 -16.89
N ASP A 110 5.66 -5.38 -18.08
CA ASP A 110 6.74 -6.31 -18.45
C ASP A 110 8.07 -6.02 -17.71
N GLN A 111 8.20 -4.82 -17.14
CA GLN A 111 9.38 -4.42 -16.37
C GLN A 111 9.27 -4.72 -14.88
N VAL A 112 8.08 -5.09 -14.40
CA VAL A 112 7.85 -5.35 -12.98
C VAL A 112 8.58 -6.64 -12.58
N PRO A 113 9.48 -6.60 -11.58
CA PRO A 113 10.14 -7.81 -11.09
C PRO A 113 9.12 -8.86 -10.67
N PRO A 114 9.35 -10.15 -10.96
CA PRO A 114 8.37 -11.21 -10.69
C PRO A 114 7.78 -11.22 -9.27
N PRO A 115 8.55 -10.98 -8.18
CA PRO A 115 7.98 -10.89 -6.84
C PRO A 115 6.96 -9.75 -6.68
N LEU A 116 7.23 -8.59 -7.27
CA LEU A 116 6.35 -7.43 -7.18
C LEU A 116 5.12 -7.59 -8.08
N ALA A 117 5.29 -8.20 -9.25
CA ALA A 117 4.17 -8.55 -10.12
C ALA A 117 3.22 -9.55 -9.42
N ALA A 118 3.77 -10.55 -8.73
CA ALA A 118 2.98 -11.48 -7.93
C ALA A 118 2.21 -10.78 -6.79
N ALA A 119 2.84 -9.82 -6.12
CA ALA A 119 2.19 -9.02 -5.09
C ALA A 119 1.04 -8.17 -5.65
N ALA A 120 1.25 -7.49 -6.79
CA ALA A 120 0.22 -6.70 -7.46
C ALA A 120 -0.99 -7.55 -7.86
N TYR A 121 -0.77 -8.73 -8.46
CA TYR A 121 -1.87 -9.64 -8.83
C TYR A 121 -2.61 -10.19 -7.61
N THR A 122 -1.89 -10.48 -6.52
CA THR A 122 -2.52 -10.90 -5.25
C THR A 122 -3.37 -9.78 -4.64
N ALA A 123 -2.88 -8.54 -4.69
CA ALA A 123 -3.60 -7.36 -4.20
C ALA A 123 -4.87 -7.11 -5.02
N GLU A 124 -4.81 -7.21 -6.35
CA GLU A 124 -5.98 -7.05 -7.22
C GLU A 124 -7.04 -8.14 -7.00
N ALA A 125 -6.61 -9.40 -6.86
CA ALA A 125 -7.50 -10.50 -6.48
C ALA A 125 -8.18 -10.25 -5.12
N THR A 126 -7.40 -9.84 -4.12
CA THR A 126 -7.90 -9.51 -2.77
C THR A 126 -8.93 -8.37 -2.83
N ARG A 127 -8.63 -7.31 -3.58
CA ARG A 127 -9.53 -6.17 -3.78
C ARG A 127 -10.87 -6.60 -4.36
N THR A 128 -10.85 -7.46 -5.37
CA THR A 128 -12.05 -7.99 -6.02
C THR A 128 -12.87 -8.86 -5.07
N LEU A 129 -12.21 -9.73 -4.28
CA LEU A 129 -12.85 -10.55 -3.26
C LEU A 129 -13.53 -9.72 -2.16
N LEU A 130 -12.85 -8.67 -1.67
CA LEU A 130 -13.40 -7.76 -0.66
C LEU A 130 -14.62 -7.00 -1.20
N ARG A 131 -14.59 -6.59 -2.48
CA ARG A 131 -15.76 -5.98 -3.13
C ARG A 131 -16.93 -6.95 -3.21
N ILE A 132 -16.71 -8.20 -3.63
CA ILE A 132 -17.75 -9.23 -3.66
C ILE A 132 -18.36 -9.42 -2.27
N HIS A 133 -17.52 -9.51 -1.23
CA HIS A 133 -17.99 -9.63 0.15
C HIS A 133 -18.87 -8.44 0.56
N TYR A 134 -18.44 -7.23 0.23
CA TYR A 134 -19.20 -6.01 0.50
C TYR A 134 -20.57 -6.00 -0.20
N ASP A 135 -20.61 -6.31 -1.49
CA ASP A 135 -21.85 -6.34 -2.28
C ASP A 135 -22.83 -7.40 -1.72
N GLN A 136 -22.32 -8.58 -1.37
CA GLN A 136 -23.10 -9.64 -0.72
C GLN A 136 -23.70 -9.18 0.61
N SER A 137 -22.92 -8.47 1.44
CA SER A 137 -23.40 -7.94 2.73
C SER A 137 -24.56 -6.95 2.59
N ARG A 138 -24.67 -6.28 1.43
CA ARG A 138 -25.74 -5.33 1.09
C ARG A 138 -26.92 -5.97 0.35
N GLY A 139 -26.92 -7.30 0.22
CA GLY A 139 -27.96 -8.04 -0.50
C GLY A 139 -27.94 -7.77 -2.01
N THR A 140 -26.89 -7.15 -2.53
CA THR A 140 -26.69 -6.93 -3.95
C THR A 140 -26.12 -8.22 -4.52
N ARG A 141 -26.91 -8.97 -5.28
CA ARG A 141 -26.38 -10.13 -6.00
C ARG A 141 -25.57 -9.59 -7.18
N PRO A 142 -24.27 -9.91 -7.30
CA PRO A 142 -23.55 -9.56 -8.51
C PRO A 142 -24.18 -10.34 -9.66
N GLU A 143 -24.89 -9.65 -10.55
CA GLU A 143 -25.48 -10.27 -11.75
C GLU A 143 -24.37 -10.92 -12.63
N ASP A 144 -23.13 -10.43 -12.50
CA ASP A 144 -21.93 -10.92 -13.16
C ASP A 144 -21.06 -11.83 -12.27
N GLY A 145 -21.60 -12.41 -11.19
CA GLY A 145 -20.82 -13.13 -10.17
C GLY A 145 -19.82 -14.14 -10.73
N TYR A 146 -20.12 -14.81 -11.84
CA TYR A 146 -19.23 -15.78 -12.50
C TYR A 146 -18.00 -15.14 -13.20
N ALA A 147 -18.13 -13.97 -13.82
CA ALA A 147 -17.04 -13.34 -14.57
C ALA A 147 -15.91 -12.83 -13.66
N TYR A 148 -16.27 -12.35 -12.46
CA TYR A 148 -15.28 -11.92 -11.47
C TYR A 148 -14.50 -13.10 -10.90
N TRP A 149 -15.13 -14.27 -10.71
CA TRP A 149 -14.44 -15.45 -10.18
C TRP A 149 -13.35 -15.97 -11.11
N GLU A 150 -13.62 -16.06 -12.41
CA GLU A 150 -12.58 -16.44 -13.39
C GLU A 150 -11.41 -15.46 -13.39
N THR A 151 -11.70 -14.16 -13.38
CA THR A 151 -10.67 -13.12 -13.28
C THR A 151 -9.83 -13.29 -12.00
N ILE A 152 -10.47 -13.51 -10.85
CA ILE A 152 -9.77 -13.73 -9.57
C ILE A 152 -8.85 -14.95 -9.66
N LEU A 153 -9.35 -16.08 -10.17
CA LEU A 153 -8.57 -17.31 -10.30
C LEU A 153 -7.36 -17.11 -11.21
N GLU A 154 -7.54 -16.42 -12.33
CA GLU A 154 -6.45 -16.08 -13.25
C GLU A 154 -5.38 -15.21 -12.56
N GLN A 155 -5.78 -14.16 -11.83
CA GLN A 155 -4.83 -13.30 -11.11
C GLN A 155 -4.04 -14.10 -10.06
N LEU A 156 -4.70 -14.99 -9.31
CA LEU A 156 -4.05 -15.84 -8.32
C LEU A 156 -3.10 -16.86 -8.95
N ASP A 157 -3.45 -17.44 -10.10
CA ASP A 157 -2.58 -18.39 -10.79
C ASP A 157 -1.34 -17.70 -11.39
N ARG A 158 -1.51 -16.50 -11.95
CA ARG A 158 -0.39 -15.66 -12.39
C ARG A 158 0.53 -15.30 -11.22
N ALA A 159 -0.04 -14.87 -10.10
CA ALA A 159 0.73 -14.54 -8.89
C ALA A 159 1.53 -15.76 -8.40
N ARG A 160 0.89 -16.93 -8.34
CA ARG A 160 1.53 -18.18 -7.93
C ARG A 160 2.68 -18.56 -8.85
N THR A 161 2.48 -18.47 -10.16
CA THR A 161 3.49 -18.80 -11.16
C THR A 161 4.70 -17.88 -11.02
N LEU A 162 4.49 -16.57 -10.93
CA LEU A 162 5.56 -15.59 -10.75
C LEU A 162 6.34 -15.78 -9.44
N ALA A 163 5.64 -16.04 -8.34
CA ALA A 163 6.27 -16.31 -7.06
C ALA A 163 7.15 -17.57 -7.10
N ARG A 164 6.71 -18.64 -7.77
CA ARG A 164 7.50 -19.86 -7.96
C ARG A 164 8.73 -19.61 -8.83
N THR A 165 8.58 -18.88 -9.94
CA THR A 165 9.71 -18.53 -10.80
C THR A 165 10.74 -17.70 -10.04
N ALA A 166 10.30 -16.72 -9.24
CA ALA A 166 11.19 -15.93 -8.39
C ALA A 166 11.93 -16.79 -7.35
N HIS A 167 11.23 -17.72 -6.72
CA HIS A 167 11.84 -18.65 -5.76
C HIS A 167 12.93 -19.52 -6.41
N ALA A 168 12.63 -20.13 -7.56
CA ALA A 168 13.60 -20.94 -8.30
C ALA A 168 14.81 -20.13 -8.78
N ALA A 169 14.60 -18.87 -9.19
CA ALA A 169 15.68 -17.96 -9.53
C ALA A 169 16.58 -17.60 -8.33
N ALA A 170 15.98 -17.45 -7.14
CA ALA A 170 16.73 -17.19 -5.91
C ALA A 170 17.57 -18.40 -5.46
N GLU A 171 17.11 -19.63 -5.70
CA GLU A 171 17.87 -20.85 -5.39
C GLU A 171 19.07 -21.07 -6.32
N THR A 172 18.98 -20.56 -7.55
CA THR A 172 20.02 -20.72 -8.58
C THR A 172 21.01 -19.54 -8.63
N ALA A 173 20.72 -18.44 -7.96
CA ALA A 173 21.63 -17.31 -7.84
C ALA A 173 22.85 -17.66 -6.96
N PRO A 174 24.09 -17.41 -7.42
CA PRO A 174 25.27 -17.68 -6.62
C PRO A 174 25.24 -16.84 -5.35
N GLN A 175 25.24 -17.51 -4.19
CA GLN A 175 25.38 -16.85 -2.90
C GLN A 175 26.74 -16.13 -2.87
N ILE A 176 26.75 -14.82 -3.04
CA ILE A 176 27.92 -14.00 -2.76
C ILE A 176 28.17 -14.09 -1.25
N ARG A 177 28.97 -15.08 -0.83
CA ARG A 177 29.56 -15.09 0.50
C ARG A 177 30.48 -13.88 0.58
N ILE A 178 30.04 -12.83 1.25
CA ILE A 178 30.94 -11.77 1.69
C ILE A 178 31.92 -12.45 2.67
N PRO A 179 33.23 -12.55 2.36
CA PRO A 179 34.18 -13.15 3.29
C PRO A 179 34.19 -12.30 4.55
N ALA A 180 34.00 -12.95 5.70
CA ALA A 180 34.15 -12.33 7.00
C ALA A 180 35.58 -11.80 7.10
N THR A 181 35.76 -10.50 6.84
CA THR A 181 37.03 -9.83 7.05
C THR A 181 37.35 -9.92 8.52
N MET A 182 38.36 -10.74 8.85
CA MET A 182 38.94 -10.84 10.18
C MET A 182 39.33 -9.44 10.67
N VAL A 183 38.55 -8.88 11.60
CA VAL A 183 39.04 -7.78 12.44
C VAL A 183 39.70 -8.42 13.66
N ARG A 184 41.03 -8.41 13.65
CA ARG A 184 41.90 -8.92 14.71
C ARG A 184 41.52 -8.33 16.08
N PRO A 185 41.65 -9.11 17.18
CA PRO A 185 41.59 -8.54 18.52
C PRO A 185 42.77 -7.58 18.73
N ARG A 186 42.48 -6.37 19.20
CA ARG A 186 43.51 -5.45 19.74
C ARG A 186 44.08 -6.11 20.99
N ALA A 187 45.39 -6.37 20.98
CA ALA A 187 46.15 -6.74 22.16
C ALA A 187 46.30 -5.52 23.08
N THR A 188 46.04 -5.77 24.36
CA THR A 188 46.48 -5.09 25.61
C THR A 188 46.68 -3.58 25.59
#